data_AF-A0A2S6RKZ7-F1
#
_entry.id   AF-A0A2S6RKZ7-F1
#
_cell.length_a   1.000
_cell.length_b   1.000
_cell.length_c   1.000
_cell.angle_alpha   90.00
_cell.angle_beta   90.00
_cell.angle_gamma   90.00
#
_symmetry.space_group_name_H-M   'P 1'
#
loop_
_entity.id
_entity.type
_entity.pdbx_description
1 polymer ?
#
loop_
_entity_poly.entity_id
_entity_poly.type
_entity_poly.pdbx_seq_one_letter_code
_entity_poly.pdbx_strand_id
1 'polypeptide(L)' 'DALKVVPVEKLIAAPDCGMKYLPRSIAFGKLKALVEGARLVRGRV' A
#
# COMPACT_ATOMS: atom_id res chain seq x y z
N ASP A 1 1.15 -8.91 -9.71
CA ASP A 1 2.42 -9.65 -9.86
C ASP A 1 3.03 -10.14 -8.57
N ALA A 2 3.14 -9.34 -7.50
CA ALA A 2 3.73 -9.78 -6.21
C ALA A 2 3.10 -11.08 -5.64
N LEU A 3 1.76 -11.20 -5.67
CA LEU A 3 1.05 -12.40 -5.19
C LEU A 3 1.38 -13.69 -5.96
N LYS A 4 2.03 -13.61 -7.13
CA LYS A 4 2.49 -14.79 -7.88
C LYS A 4 3.72 -15.44 -7.24
N VAL A 5 4.45 -14.70 -6.40
CA VAL A 5 5.74 -15.12 -5.83
C VAL A 5 5.83 -14.95 -4.31
N VAL A 6 4.96 -14.15 -3.69
CA VAL A 6 4.87 -13.97 -2.24
C VAL A 6 3.44 -14.29 -1.75
N PRO A 7 3.27 -15.20 -0.77
CA PRO A 7 1.97 -15.47 -0.15
C PRO A 7 1.37 -14.21 0.50
N VAL A 8 0.04 -14.07 0.46
CA VAL A 8 -0.64 -12.83 0.89
C VAL A 8 -0.41 -12.52 2.37
N GLU A 9 -0.37 -13.55 3.21
CA GLU A 9 -0.10 -13.51 4.64
C GLU A 9 1.31 -13.02 4.99
N LYS A 10 2.22 -12.99 4.00
CA LYS A 10 3.59 -12.47 4.15
C LYS A 10 3.81 -11.14 3.42
N LEU A 11 2.81 -10.62 2.70
CA LEU A 11 2.94 -9.42 1.89
C LEU A 11 2.41 -8.18 2.63
N ILE A 12 3.25 -7.16 2.77
CA ILE A 12 2.89 -5.88 3.39
C ILE A 12 2.84 -4.79 2.32
N ALA A 13 1.70 -4.11 2.21
CA ALA A 13 1.59 -2.89 1.41
C ALA A 13 2.16 -1.71 2.19
N ALA A 14 3.29 -1.17 1.74
CA ALA A 14 3.97 -0.05 2.38
C ALA A 14 4.56 0.91 1.34
N PRO A 15 4.78 2.19 1.71
CA PRO A 15 5.70 3.05 0.97
C PRO A 15 7.13 2.49 1.04
N ASP A 16 7.95 2.87 0.06
CA ASP A 16 9.37 2.49 0.01
C ASP A 16 10.18 3.11 1.17
N CYS A 17 9.90 4.36 1.53
CA CYS A 17 10.55 5.08 2.62
C CYS A 17 9.57 6.03 3.35
N GLY A 18 10.08 6.79 4.32
CA GLY A 18 9.32 7.83 5.00
C GLY A 18 8.93 8.99 4.08
N MET A 19 7.82 9.65 4.41
CA MET A 19 7.25 10.77 3.63
C MET A 19 7.61 12.15 4.20
N LYS A 20 8.69 12.27 4.99
CA LYS A 20 9.09 13.50 5.70
C LYS A 20 9.19 14.73 4.77
N TYR A 21 9.60 14.53 3.52
CA TYR A 21 9.81 15.59 2.54
C TYR A 21 8.55 15.93 1.72
N LEU A 22 7.42 15.27 1.97
CA LEU A 22 6.17 15.56 1.28
C LEU A 22 5.29 16.49 2.11
N PRO A 23 4.54 17.41 1.49
CA PRO A 23 3.45 18.09 2.15
C PRO A 23 2.47 17.08 2.75
N ARG A 24 1.96 17.36 3.96
CA ARG A 24 1.08 16.46 4.71
C ARG A 24 -0.13 16.00 3.89
N SER A 25 -0.75 16.89 3.13
CA SER A 25 -1.91 16.58 2.28
C SER A 25 -1.58 15.53 1.21
N ILE A 26 -0.41 15.63 0.58
CA ILE A 26 0.07 14.68 -0.44
C ILE A 26 0.39 13.33 0.20
N ALA A 27 1.12 13.32 1.32
CA ALA A 27 1.42 12.10 2.05
C ALA A 27 0.13 11.36 2.47
N PHE A 28 -0.84 12.10 3.01
CA PHE A 28 -2.13 11.54 3.43
C PHE A 28 -2.95 11.00 2.25
N GLY A 29 -2.98 11.72 1.12
CA GLY A 29 -3.64 11.25 -0.09
C GLY A 29 -3.05 9.93 -0.61
N LYS A 30 -1.71 9.83 -0.64
CA LYS A 30 -1.00 8.62 -1.06
C LYS A 30 -1.29 7.43 -0.14
N LEU A 31 -1.30 7.65 1.18
CA LEU A 31 -1.61 6.60 2.14
C LEU A 31 -3.06 6.12 2.03
N LYS A 32 -4.02 7.03 1.78
CA LYS A 32 -5.42 6.63 1.48
C LYS A 32 -5.51 5.74 0.25
N ALA A 33 -4.82 6.12 -0.84
CA ALA A 33 -4.80 5.33 -2.06
C ALA A 33 -4.15 3.93 -1.85
N LEU A 34 -3.05 3.86 -1.09
CA LEU A 34 -2.40 2.59 -0.74
C LEU A 34 -3.34 1.65 0.03
N VAL A 35 -4.03 2.18 1.05
CA VAL A 35 -4.97 1.39 1.87
C VAL A 35 -6.17 0.94 1.04
N GLU A 36 -6.73 1.80 0.20
CA GLU A 36 -7.86 1.42 -0.67
C GLU A 36 -7.46 0.33 -1.65
N GLY A 37 -6.27 0.45 -2.28
CA GLY A 37 -5.73 -0.59 -3.14
C GLY A 37 -5.56 -1.93 -2.42
N ALA A 38 -5.02 -1.92 -1.19
CA ALA A 38 -4.88 -3.12 -0.38
C ALA A 38 -6.23 -3.75 -0.02
N ARG A 39 -7.25 -2.93 0.29
CA ARG A 39 -8.62 -3.38 0.56
C ARG A 39 -9.24 -4.05 -0.67
N LEU A 40 -9.08 -3.46 -1.84
CA LEU A 40 -9.57 -4.01 -3.11
C LEU A 40 -8.96 -5.37 -3.41
N VAL A 41 -7.66 -5.54 -3.19
CA VAL A 41 -6.98 -6.83 -3.38
C VAL A 41 -7.47 -7.86 -2.38
N ARG A 42 -7.62 -7.49 -1.10
CA ARG A 42 -8.12 -8.41 -0.06
C ARG A 42 -9.52 -8.95 -0.35
N GLY A 43 -10.38 -8.18 -1.02
CA GLY A 43 -11.70 -8.66 -1.45
C GLY A 43 -11.69 -9.59 -2.67
N ARG A 44 -10.52 -9.88 -3.26
CA ARG A 44 -10.36 -10.68 -4.49
C ARG A 44 -9.50 -11.92 -4.30
N VAL A 45 -8.95 -12.13 -3.10
CA VAL A 45 -8.09 -13.27 -2.72
C VAL A 45 -8.79 -14.16 -1.71
#